data_AF-A0A7S4M5U7-F1
#
_entry.id   AF-A0A7S4M5U7-F1
#
_cell.length_a   1.000
_cell.length_b   1.000
_cell.length_c   1.000
_cell.angle_alpha   90.00
_cell.angle_beta   90.00
_cell.angle_gamma   90.00
#
_symmetry.space_group_name_H-M   'P 1'
#
loop_
_entity.id
_entity.type
_entity.pdbx_description
1 polymer ?
#
loop_
_entity_poly.entity_id
_entity_poly.type
_entity_poly.pdbx_seq_one_letter_code
_entity_poly.pdbx_strand_id
1 'polypeptide(L)'
;FFSVYDLFDIYEPQHKDAVRVTMEQIDVVHKFVAKYSDTFQLAFTSADIQNAFENNKIASLMGMEGGHSIDSSLGALRMFYQLGARYMTLTHNCNTPWADSCCAGTFPNDGLSYFGTQVVQEMNRIGMMVDISHVSEKTMQDVLDTTFAPVIFSHSNAYALCETPRNVPDHILEQMQDNGGIVMVNFYPNYVSCQNTSTIPQVADHIDYIRGKCGDGCVGIGAD
;
A
#
# COMPACT_ATOMS: atom_id res chain seq x y z
N PHE A 1 1.19 6.26 8.35
CA PHE A 1 1.21 4.81 8.69
C PHE A 1 2.64 4.41 9.00
N PHE A 2 2.86 3.43 9.88
CA PHE A 2 4.12 2.73 9.98
C PHE A 2 4.13 1.63 8.91
N SER A 3 5.10 1.67 8.00
CA SER A 3 5.31 0.55 7.07
C SER A 3 5.90 -0.62 7.85
N VAL A 4 5.19 -1.74 7.83
CA VAL A 4 5.66 -3.05 8.29
C VAL A 4 6.30 -3.68 7.07
N TYR A 5 7.60 -3.47 6.95
CA TYR A 5 8.40 -3.79 5.79
C TYR A 5 9.47 -4.83 6.14
N ASP A 6 9.67 -5.82 5.26
CA ASP A 6 10.76 -6.77 5.37
C ASP A 6 12.00 -6.26 4.59
N LEU A 7 13.04 -5.88 5.33
CA LEU A 7 14.33 -5.42 4.77
C LEU A 7 15.20 -6.56 4.27
N PHE A 8 14.90 -7.82 4.60
CA PHE A 8 15.77 -8.94 4.29
C PHE A 8 15.35 -9.62 2.98
N ASP A 9 16.27 -9.57 2.02
CA ASP A 9 16.25 -10.29 0.75
C ASP A 9 15.13 -9.82 -0.21
N ILE A 10 15.26 -8.57 -0.70
CA ILE A 10 14.38 -7.89 -1.70
C ILE A 10 14.10 -8.77 -2.94
N TYR A 11 14.91 -9.81 -3.18
CA TYR A 11 14.78 -10.71 -4.31
C TYR A 11 14.09 -12.05 -4.01
N GLU A 12 14.09 -12.56 -2.78
CA GLU A 12 13.46 -13.85 -2.42
C GLU A 12 13.00 -13.94 -0.93
N PRO A 13 12.05 -13.12 -0.47
CA PRO A 13 11.53 -13.23 0.91
C PRO A 13 10.49 -14.37 1.05
N GLN A 14 9.90 -14.82 -0.06
CA GLN A 14 8.88 -15.86 -0.09
C GLN A 14 9.46 -17.19 0.45
N HIS A 15 8.70 -17.88 1.32
CA HIS A 15 9.07 -19.18 1.91
C HIS A 15 10.31 -19.21 2.82
N LYS A 16 10.79 -18.05 3.27
CA LYS A 16 11.84 -17.96 4.30
C LYS A 16 11.22 -17.56 5.64
N ASP A 17 11.60 -16.40 6.15
CA ASP A 17 11.22 -15.89 7.45
C ASP A 17 10.32 -14.64 7.36
N ALA A 18 9.77 -14.33 6.18
CA ALA A 18 8.86 -13.20 5.95
C ALA A 18 7.79 -13.08 7.03
N VAL A 19 7.04 -14.15 7.32
CA VAL A 19 5.98 -14.15 8.35
C VAL A 19 6.55 -13.78 9.74
N ARG A 20 7.73 -14.30 10.09
CA ARG A 20 8.42 -13.99 11.36
C ARG A 20 8.86 -12.52 11.39
N VAL A 21 9.47 -12.04 10.32
CA VAL A 21 9.93 -10.65 10.23
C VAL A 21 8.75 -9.68 10.28
N THR A 22 7.67 -9.94 9.55
CA THR A 22 6.43 -9.15 9.64
C THR A 22 5.90 -9.10 11.08
N MET A 23 5.90 -10.22 11.81
CA MET A 23 5.50 -10.24 13.23
C MET A 23 6.45 -9.40 14.12
N GLU A 24 7.76 -9.49 13.90
CA GLU A 24 8.76 -8.70 14.64
C GLU A 24 8.64 -7.19 14.36
N GLN A 25 8.38 -6.80 13.12
CA GLN A 25 8.13 -5.39 12.77
C GLN A 25 6.83 -4.87 13.40
N ILE A 26 5.77 -5.68 13.46
CA ILE A 26 4.55 -5.34 14.20
C ILE A 26 4.85 -5.16 15.70
N ASP A 27 5.62 -6.06 16.33
CA ASP A 27 6.05 -5.92 17.73
C ASP A 27 6.83 -4.62 17.96
N VAL A 28 7.73 -4.25 17.04
CA VAL A 28 8.47 -2.98 17.11
C VAL A 28 7.52 -1.79 17.14
N VAL A 29 6.49 -1.75 16.29
CA VAL A 29 5.50 -0.66 16.30
C VAL A 29 4.75 -0.61 17.63
N HIS A 30 4.26 -1.75 18.14
CA HIS A 30 3.59 -1.81 19.45
C HIS A 30 4.48 -1.28 20.58
N LYS A 31 5.75 -1.73 20.63
CA LYS A 31 6.71 -1.28 21.65
C LYS A 31 7.09 0.18 21.50
N PHE A 32 7.21 0.68 20.27
CA PHE A 32 7.52 2.07 19.99
C PHE A 32 6.40 2.98 20.50
N VAL A 33 5.14 2.67 20.15
CA VAL A 33 3.99 3.44 20.62
C VAL A 33 3.85 3.36 22.14
N ALA A 34 4.05 2.19 22.75
CA ALA A 34 4.00 2.03 24.20
C ALA A 34 5.09 2.82 24.93
N LYS A 35 6.31 2.87 24.37
CA LYS A 35 7.43 3.62 24.94
C LYS A 35 7.23 5.14 24.87
N TYR A 36 6.57 5.62 23.81
CA TYR A 36 6.35 7.04 23.53
C TYR A 36 4.85 7.39 23.55
N SER A 37 4.12 6.88 24.53
CA SER A 37 2.65 6.96 24.62
C SER A 37 2.10 8.38 24.78
N ASP A 38 2.93 9.33 25.20
CA ASP A 38 2.56 10.75 25.27
C ASP A 38 2.50 11.41 23.89
N THR A 39 3.17 10.81 22.89
CA THR A 39 3.25 11.33 21.52
C THR A 39 2.45 10.49 20.53
N PHE A 40 2.46 9.16 20.66
CA PHE A 40 1.87 8.24 19.71
C PHE A 40 0.68 7.48 20.32
N GLN A 41 -0.28 7.13 19.47
CA GLN A 41 -1.44 6.31 19.84
C GLN A 41 -1.73 5.31 18.73
N LEU A 42 -1.86 4.02 19.07
CA LEU A 42 -2.27 3.01 18.11
C LEU A 42 -3.69 3.32 17.62
N ALA A 43 -3.90 3.21 16.31
CA ALA A 43 -5.20 3.40 15.71
C ALA A 43 -5.54 2.22 14.79
N PHE A 44 -6.75 1.70 14.96
CA PHE A 44 -7.25 0.52 14.26
C PHE A 44 -8.55 0.82 13.50
N THR A 45 -9.15 1.96 13.79
CA THR A 45 -10.38 2.46 13.17
C THR A 45 -10.22 3.94 12.87
N SER A 46 -11.08 4.48 12.00
CA SER A 46 -11.13 5.93 11.78
C SER A 46 -11.48 6.70 13.06
N ALA A 47 -12.28 6.12 13.96
CA ALA A 47 -12.59 6.70 15.26
C ALA A 47 -11.34 6.82 16.15
N ASP A 48 -10.45 5.81 16.13
CA ASP A 48 -9.18 5.90 16.87
C ASP A 48 -8.26 7.01 16.33
N ILE A 49 -8.29 7.24 15.01
CA ILE A 49 -7.56 8.35 14.38
C ILE A 49 -8.09 9.69 14.88
N GLN A 50 -9.42 9.88 14.87
CA GLN A 50 -10.05 11.11 15.38
C GLN A 50 -9.74 11.30 16.87
N ASN A 51 -9.81 10.23 17.66
CA ASN A 51 -9.47 10.28 19.07
C ASN A 51 -8.00 10.65 19.31
N ALA A 52 -7.07 10.13 18.52
CA ALA A 52 -5.66 10.53 18.61
C ALA A 52 -5.48 12.03 18.32
N PHE A 53 -6.17 12.57 17.30
CA PHE A 53 -6.15 14.00 16.99
C PHE A 53 -6.71 14.85 18.13
N GLU A 54 -7.86 14.48 18.70
CA GLU A 54 -8.45 15.16 19.86
C GLU A 54 -7.51 15.19 21.07
N ASN A 55 -6.69 14.15 21.23
CA ASN A 55 -5.69 14.04 22.29
C ASN A 55 -4.32 14.62 21.92
N ASN A 56 -4.19 15.32 20.78
CA ASN A 56 -2.92 15.86 20.27
C ASN A 56 -1.81 14.80 20.11
N LYS A 57 -2.18 13.59 19.72
CA LYS A 57 -1.29 12.46 19.46
C LYS A 57 -1.22 12.12 17.98
N ILE A 58 -0.12 11.49 17.60
CA ILE A 58 0.08 10.94 16.26
C ILE A 58 -0.60 9.56 16.19
N ALA A 59 -1.68 9.48 15.41
CA ALA A 59 -2.35 8.22 15.10
C ALA A 59 -1.37 7.28 14.37
N SER A 60 -1.16 6.11 14.95
CA SER A 60 -0.14 5.15 14.55
C SER A 60 -0.83 3.87 14.09
N LEU A 61 -0.90 3.71 12.77
CA LEU A 61 -1.48 2.54 12.10
C LEU A 61 -0.38 1.72 11.45
N MET A 62 -0.62 0.42 11.25
CA MET A 62 0.33 -0.49 10.60
C MET A 62 -0.19 -0.91 9.22
N GLY A 63 0.69 -0.93 8.24
CA GLY A 63 0.41 -1.53 6.94
C GLY A 63 1.53 -2.44 6.48
N MET A 64 1.16 -3.60 5.94
CA MET A 64 2.13 -4.62 5.51
C MET A 64 2.53 -4.37 4.06
N GLU A 65 3.79 -4.04 3.83
CA GLU A 65 4.28 -3.70 2.50
C GLU A 65 4.81 -4.94 1.76
N GLY A 66 3.87 -5.73 1.24
CA GLY A 66 4.15 -6.88 0.40
C GLY A 66 3.44 -8.15 0.86
N GLY A 67 2.72 -8.78 -0.07
CA GLY A 67 1.95 -10.00 0.17
C GLY A 67 2.78 -11.25 0.48
N HIS A 68 4.11 -11.21 0.31
CA HIS A 68 4.99 -12.27 0.82
C HIS A 68 4.87 -12.42 2.35
N SER A 69 4.46 -11.35 3.06
CA SER A 69 4.20 -11.34 4.51
C SER A 69 3.21 -12.42 4.95
N ILE A 70 2.23 -12.78 4.11
CA ILE A 70 1.21 -13.78 4.45
C ILE A 70 1.58 -15.20 4.03
N ASP A 71 2.71 -15.38 3.35
CA ASP A 71 3.17 -16.66 2.78
C ASP A 71 2.04 -17.47 2.11
N SER A 72 1.24 -16.80 1.27
CA SER A 72 0.07 -17.39 0.59
C SER A 72 -0.95 -18.04 1.53
N SER A 73 -1.13 -17.49 2.73
CA SER A 73 -2.07 -17.99 3.76
C SER A 73 -3.08 -16.93 4.17
N LEU A 74 -4.37 -17.18 3.88
CA LEU A 74 -5.47 -16.37 4.40
C LEU A 74 -5.56 -16.42 5.93
N GLY A 75 -5.07 -17.50 6.55
CA GLY A 75 -4.96 -17.60 8.00
C GLY A 75 -3.98 -16.57 8.57
N ALA A 76 -2.80 -16.45 7.96
CA ALA A 76 -1.81 -15.45 8.33
C ALA A 76 -2.35 -14.03 8.13
N LEU A 77 -2.98 -13.76 6.98
CA LEU A 77 -3.64 -12.47 6.70
C LEU A 77 -4.60 -12.05 7.83
N ARG A 78 -5.50 -12.95 8.26
CA ARG A 78 -6.43 -12.69 9.36
C ARG A 78 -5.72 -12.47 10.70
N MET A 79 -4.65 -13.21 10.96
CA MET A 79 -3.89 -13.03 12.20
C MET A 79 -3.18 -11.67 12.23
N PHE A 80 -2.57 -11.24 11.13
CA PHE A 80 -1.98 -9.90 11.06
C PHE A 80 -3.00 -8.78 11.22
N TYR A 81 -4.21 -8.95 10.68
CA TYR A 81 -5.31 -8.03 10.95
C TYR A 81 -5.64 -7.95 12.45
N GLN A 82 -5.72 -9.08 13.15
CA GLN A 82 -5.94 -9.13 14.60
C GLN A 82 -4.78 -8.47 15.39
N LEU A 83 -3.55 -8.59 14.89
CA LEU A 83 -2.37 -7.94 15.47
C LEU A 83 -2.32 -6.42 15.20
N GLY A 84 -3.20 -5.90 14.34
CA GLY A 84 -3.42 -4.47 14.12
C GLY A 84 -3.09 -3.95 12.73
N ALA A 85 -2.67 -4.79 11.78
CA ALA A 85 -2.46 -4.38 10.40
C ALA A 85 -3.79 -3.92 9.76
N ARG A 86 -3.78 -2.79 9.05
CA ARG A 86 -4.99 -2.18 8.45
C ARG A 86 -4.95 -2.00 6.94
N TYR A 87 -3.77 -2.10 6.33
CA TYR A 87 -3.64 -2.35 4.90
C TYR A 87 -2.58 -3.40 4.61
N MET A 88 -2.63 -3.98 3.42
CA MET A 88 -1.53 -4.74 2.85
C MET A 88 -1.31 -4.33 1.40
N THR A 89 -0.07 -4.00 1.06
CA THR A 89 0.40 -3.85 -0.32
C THR A 89 0.53 -5.24 -0.93
N LEU A 90 -0.17 -5.53 -2.03
CA LEU A 90 -0.28 -6.91 -2.54
C LEU A 90 1.07 -7.50 -2.95
N THR A 91 1.97 -6.67 -3.47
CA THR A 91 3.35 -7.03 -3.80
C THR A 91 4.31 -5.97 -3.27
N HIS A 92 5.61 -6.26 -3.29
CA HIS A 92 6.64 -5.22 -3.22
C HIS A 92 7.35 -5.19 -4.60
N ASN A 93 8.67 -5.07 -4.66
CA ASN A 93 9.45 -5.14 -5.91
C ASN A 93 9.58 -6.56 -6.50
N CYS A 94 8.93 -7.55 -5.90
CA CYS A 94 8.92 -8.94 -6.33
C CYS A 94 7.48 -9.46 -6.45
N ASN A 95 7.28 -10.44 -7.34
CA ASN A 95 6.01 -11.14 -7.47
C ASN A 95 5.74 -12.00 -6.22
N THR A 96 4.47 -12.16 -5.87
CA THR A 96 4.05 -13.27 -5.02
C THR A 96 3.57 -14.41 -5.92
N PRO A 97 3.31 -15.63 -5.40
CA PRO A 97 2.68 -16.70 -6.16
C PRO A 97 1.26 -16.38 -6.68
N TRP A 98 0.73 -15.19 -6.39
CA TRP A 98 -0.67 -14.85 -6.63
C TRP A 98 -0.93 -13.41 -7.10
N ALA A 99 0.09 -12.57 -7.18
CA ALA A 99 0.01 -11.21 -7.72
C ALA A 99 1.34 -10.80 -8.36
N ASP A 100 1.25 -10.10 -9.48
CA ASP A 100 2.41 -9.59 -10.20
C ASP A 100 2.77 -8.15 -9.81
N SER A 101 4.06 -7.91 -9.62
CA SER A 101 4.68 -6.62 -9.29
C SER A 101 5.03 -5.83 -10.55
N CYS A 102 5.01 -4.49 -10.47
CA CYS A 102 5.53 -3.58 -11.51
C CYS A 102 6.98 -3.85 -11.89
N CYS A 103 7.72 -4.43 -10.95
CA CYS A 103 9.15 -4.25 -10.85
C CYS A 103 9.90 -5.58 -10.87
N ALA A 104 9.19 -6.70 -10.94
CA ALA A 104 9.74 -8.05 -11.02
C ALA A 104 10.25 -8.44 -12.43
N GLY A 105 9.89 -7.67 -13.47
CA GLY A 105 10.30 -7.92 -14.86
C GLY A 105 9.66 -9.15 -15.54
N THR A 106 8.81 -9.90 -14.82
CA THR A 106 8.02 -11.02 -15.32
C THR A 106 6.62 -10.98 -14.72
N PHE A 107 5.62 -11.47 -15.46
CA PHE A 107 4.20 -11.42 -15.08
C PHE A 107 3.56 -12.82 -15.18
N PRO A 108 3.97 -13.78 -14.34
CA PRO A 108 3.53 -15.17 -14.43
C PRO A 108 2.04 -15.37 -14.15
N ASN A 109 1.39 -14.45 -13.42
CA ASN A 109 -0.03 -14.53 -13.11
C ASN A 109 -0.91 -13.77 -14.13
N ASP A 110 -0.31 -12.95 -14.98
CA ASP A 110 -1.01 -11.97 -15.84
C ASP A 110 -1.95 -11.08 -14.99
N GLY A 111 -1.42 -10.55 -13.89
CA GLY A 111 -2.14 -9.77 -12.89
C GLY A 111 -2.36 -10.53 -11.59
N LEU A 112 -3.61 -10.88 -11.28
CA LEU A 112 -3.98 -11.73 -10.14
C LEU A 112 -4.22 -13.17 -10.57
N SER A 113 -3.71 -14.12 -9.77
CA SER A 113 -4.18 -15.51 -9.87
C SER A 113 -5.55 -15.67 -9.21
N TYR A 114 -6.20 -16.84 -9.39
CA TYR A 114 -7.44 -17.17 -8.67
C TYR A 114 -7.29 -17.02 -7.15
N PHE A 115 -6.15 -17.41 -6.59
CA PHE A 115 -5.88 -17.22 -5.16
C PHE A 115 -5.71 -15.73 -4.82
N GLY A 116 -5.09 -14.93 -5.69
CA GLY A 116 -4.98 -13.48 -5.52
C GLY A 116 -6.34 -12.79 -5.44
N THR A 117 -7.29 -13.19 -6.29
CA THR A 117 -8.69 -12.74 -6.20
C THR A 117 -9.31 -13.08 -4.83
N GLN A 118 -9.06 -14.28 -4.30
CA GLN A 118 -9.53 -14.67 -2.96
C GLN A 118 -8.88 -13.84 -1.85
N VAL A 119 -7.60 -13.46 -1.99
CA VAL A 119 -6.91 -12.57 -1.04
C VAL A 119 -7.59 -11.21 -1.02
N VAL A 120 -7.83 -10.58 -2.17
CA VAL A 120 -8.54 -9.28 -2.27
C VAL A 120 -9.93 -9.36 -1.63
N GLN A 121 -10.69 -10.40 -1.93
CA GLN A 121 -12.02 -10.61 -1.34
C GLN A 121 -11.97 -10.80 0.18
N GLU A 122 -10.99 -11.53 0.70
CA GLU A 122 -10.81 -11.71 2.14
C GLU A 122 -10.42 -10.38 2.83
N MET A 123 -9.53 -9.59 2.21
CA MET A 123 -9.16 -8.26 2.70
C MET A 123 -10.39 -7.36 2.81
N ASN A 124 -11.21 -7.29 1.76
CA ASN A 124 -12.45 -6.53 1.82
C ASN A 124 -13.41 -7.08 2.91
N ARG A 125 -13.54 -8.41 3.05
CA ARG A 125 -14.42 -9.06 4.06
C ARG A 125 -14.02 -8.72 5.49
N ILE A 126 -12.72 -8.71 5.80
CA ILE A 126 -12.21 -8.41 7.15
C ILE A 126 -12.05 -6.91 7.42
N GLY A 127 -12.28 -6.05 6.42
CA GLY A 127 -12.08 -4.61 6.53
C GLY A 127 -10.61 -4.20 6.55
N MET A 128 -9.74 -4.94 5.84
CA MET A 128 -8.37 -4.54 5.54
C MET A 128 -8.34 -3.80 4.21
N MET A 129 -7.71 -2.62 4.17
CA MET A 129 -7.55 -1.85 2.94
C MET A 129 -6.61 -2.58 1.97
N VAL A 130 -7.00 -2.62 0.71
CA VAL A 130 -6.19 -3.17 -0.38
C VAL A 130 -5.31 -2.07 -0.92
N ASP A 131 -4.00 -2.23 -0.75
CA ASP A 131 -3.01 -1.31 -1.30
C ASP A 131 -2.41 -1.89 -2.60
N ILE A 132 -2.51 -1.12 -3.67
CA ILE A 132 -2.05 -1.45 -5.01
C ILE A 132 -0.86 -0.60 -5.47
N SER A 133 -0.13 0.03 -4.55
CA SER A 133 1.25 0.44 -4.84
C SER A 133 2.13 -0.81 -5.14
N HIS A 134 3.23 -0.62 -5.89
CA HIS A 134 4.14 -1.69 -6.37
C HIS A 134 3.58 -2.78 -7.30
N VAL A 135 2.28 -2.87 -7.52
CA VAL A 135 1.72 -3.93 -8.38
C VAL A 135 1.85 -3.59 -9.87
N SER A 136 1.77 -4.60 -10.74
CA SER A 136 1.75 -4.38 -12.19
C SER A 136 0.44 -3.69 -12.63
N GLU A 137 0.44 -3.00 -13.77
CA GLU A 137 -0.78 -2.37 -14.32
C GLU A 137 -1.94 -3.38 -14.46
N LYS A 138 -1.64 -4.60 -14.93
CA LYS A 138 -2.64 -5.66 -15.04
C LYS A 138 -3.18 -6.09 -13.66
N THR A 139 -2.33 -6.16 -12.64
CA THR A 139 -2.76 -6.38 -11.26
C THR A 139 -3.63 -5.23 -10.74
N MET A 140 -3.32 -3.97 -11.07
CA MET A 140 -4.17 -2.82 -10.72
C MET A 140 -5.58 -3.00 -11.28
N GLN A 141 -5.69 -3.34 -12.57
CA GLN A 141 -6.97 -3.58 -13.23
C GLN A 141 -7.74 -4.74 -12.59
N ASP A 142 -7.09 -5.90 -12.39
CA ASP A 142 -7.75 -7.07 -11.80
C ASP A 142 -8.26 -6.81 -10.38
N VAL A 143 -7.52 -6.01 -9.59
CA VAL A 143 -7.97 -5.61 -8.25
C VAL A 143 -9.19 -4.69 -8.36
N LEU A 144 -9.18 -3.70 -9.25
CA LEU A 144 -10.31 -2.79 -9.45
C LEU A 144 -11.56 -3.52 -9.93
N ASP A 145 -11.40 -4.56 -10.76
CA ASP A 145 -12.51 -5.41 -11.22
C ASP A 145 -13.04 -6.35 -10.11
N THR A 146 -12.20 -6.70 -9.13
CA THR A 146 -12.52 -7.67 -8.06
C THR A 146 -13.05 -7.00 -6.79
N THR A 147 -12.50 -5.86 -6.42
CA THR A 147 -12.73 -5.22 -5.11
C THR A 147 -14.17 -4.69 -5.01
N PHE A 148 -14.75 -4.80 -3.82
CA PHE A 148 -16.05 -4.17 -3.50
C PHE A 148 -15.92 -3.01 -2.51
N ALA A 149 -14.69 -2.69 -2.09
CA ALA A 149 -14.36 -1.56 -1.25
C ALA A 149 -13.34 -0.65 -1.95
N PRO A 150 -13.27 0.65 -1.59
CA PRO A 150 -12.23 1.53 -2.07
C PRO A 150 -10.82 0.98 -1.82
N VAL A 151 -9.96 1.10 -2.82
CA VAL A 151 -8.54 0.73 -2.73
C VAL A 151 -7.68 1.95 -2.43
N ILE A 152 -6.43 1.71 -2.07
CA ILE A 152 -5.45 2.78 -1.93
C ILE A 152 -4.24 2.49 -2.83
N PHE A 153 -3.59 3.55 -3.29
CA PHE A 153 -2.16 3.51 -3.57
C PHE A 153 -1.51 4.23 -2.41
N SER A 154 -0.84 3.51 -1.51
CA SER A 154 -0.29 4.14 -0.30
C SER A 154 0.92 5.03 -0.58
N HIS A 155 1.59 4.86 -1.72
CA HIS A 155 2.75 5.65 -2.17
C HIS A 155 3.03 5.46 -3.69
N SER A 156 2.28 6.16 -4.54
CA SER A 156 2.47 6.18 -6.01
C SER A 156 2.17 7.55 -6.62
N ASN A 157 2.79 7.86 -7.77
CA ASN A 157 2.62 9.13 -8.48
C ASN A 157 1.93 8.95 -9.84
N ALA A 158 1.75 10.03 -10.58
CA ALA A 158 1.20 10.00 -11.95
C ALA A 158 2.23 9.58 -13.00
N TYR A 159 1.91 8.57 -13.81
CA TYR A 159 2.82 8.06 -14.85
C TYR A 159 3.09 9.11 -15.93
N ALA A 160 2.09 9.91 -16.31
CA ALA A 160 2.20 10.93 -17.34
C ALA A 160 3.23 12.04 -17.04
N LEU A 161 3.61 12.24 -15.77
CA LEU A 161 4.62 13.22 -15.37
C LEU A 161 6.01 12.59 -15.17
N CYS A 162 6.06 11.30 -14.84
CA CYS A 162 7.28 10.52 -14.74
C CYS A 162 6.99 9.05 -15.09
N GLU A 163 7.49 8.62 -16.25
CA GLU A 163 7.22 7.32 -16.87
C GLU A 163 8.02 6.18 -16.21
N THR A 164 7.63 5.83 -14.98
CA THR A 164 8.17 4.68 -14.25
C THR A 164 7.05 3.66 -13.97
N PRO A 165 7.32 2.34 -14.02
CA PRO A 165 6.33 1.31 -13.67
C PRO A 165 5.74 1.45 -12.25
N ARG A 166 6.36 2.24 -11.36
CA ARG A 166 5.84 2.53 -10.02
C ARG A 166 4.71 3.57 -9.99
N ASN A 167 4.53 4.31 -11.08
CA ASN A 167 3.54 5.36 -11.22
C ASN A 167 2.30 4.87 -11.94
N VAL A 168 1.16 5.49 -11.63
CA VAL A 168 -0.18 5.06 -12.03
C VAL A 168 -0.53 5.63 -13.40
N PRO A 169 -0.88 4.79 -14.39
CA PRO A 169 -1.38 5.24 -15.69
C PRO A 169 -2.72 5.96 -15.59
N ASP A 170 -2.99 6.86 -16.55
CA ASP A 170 -4.21 7.68 -16.59
C ASP A 170 -5.50 6.87 -16.53
N HIS A 171 -5.58 5.75 -17.27
CA HIS A 171 -6.79 4.92 -17.32
C HIS A 171 -7.07 4.21 -15.98
N ILE A 172 -6.05 4.01 -15.13
CA ILE A 172 -6.24 3.52 -13.76
C ILE A 172 -6.64 4.67 -12.85
N LEU A 173 -6.02 5.85 -12.99
CA LEU A 173 -6.41 7.04 -12.25
C LEU A 173 -7.89 7.39 -12.48
N GLU A 174 -8.36 7.36 -13.72
CA GLU A 174 -9.76 7.66 -14.07
C GLU A 174 -10.76 6.68 -13.40
N GLN A 175 -10.39 5.41 -13.21
CA GLN A 175 -11.21 4.42 -12.50
C GLN A 175 -11.27 4.66 -10.98
N MET A 176 -10.28 5.36 -10.39
CA MET A 176 -10.26 5.65 -8.96
C MET A 176 -11.44 6.53 -8.53
N GLN A 177 -11.97 7.34 -9.44
CA GLN A 177 -13.16 8.17 -9.16
C GLN A 177 -14.37 7.30 -8.81
N ASP A 178 -14.65 6.28 -9.62
CA ASP A 178 -15.79 5.37 -9.42
C ASP A 178 -15.53 4.39 -8.26
N ASN A 179 -14.29 3.95 -8.07
CA ASN A 179 -13.90 3.13 -6.93
C ASN A 179 -14.03 3.87 -5.58
N GLY A 180 -13.85 5.20 -5.57
CA GLY A 180 -13.84 6.03 -4.36
C GLY A 180 -12.58 5.89 -3.51
N GLY A 181 -11.51 5.36 -4.10
CA GLY A 181 -10.21 5.14 -3.46
C GLY A 181 -9.32 6.38 -3.45
N ILE A 182 -8.09 6.22 -2.94
CA ILE A 182 -7.14 7.33 -2.82
C ILE A 182 -5.76 6.96 -3.38
N VAL A 183 -5.13 7.90 -4.08
CA VAL A 183 -3.75 7.84 -4.54
C VAL A 183 -2.90 8.76 -3.68
N MET A 184 -2.00 8.19 -2.89
CA MET A 184 -1.16 8.92 -1.94
C MET A 184 0.20 9.20 -2.58
N VAL A 185 0.51 10.48 -2.81
CA VAL A 185 1.68 10.92 -3.60
C VAL A 185 2.98 10.66 -2.85
N ASN A 186 3.91 9.99 -3.55
CA ASN A 186 5.25 9.58 -3.15
C ASN A 186 6.29 10.68 -3.45
N PHE A 187 7.26 10.87 -2.56
CA PHE A 187 8.24 11.95 -2.64
C PHE A 187 9.61 11.50 -3.19
N TYR A 188 9.78 10.21 -3.47
CA TYR A 188 11.01 9.64 -4.00
C TYR A 188 11.36 10.28 -5.36
N PRO A 189 12.55 10.91 -5.51
CA PRO A 189 12.89 11.67 -6.70
C PRO A 189 12.72 10.92 -8.03
N ASN A 190 13.09 9.65 -8.06
CA ASN A 190 12.99 8.84 -9.29
C ASN A 190 11.53 8.57 -9.71
N TYR A 191 10.56 8.79 -8.83
CA TYR A 191 9.13 8.66 -9.13
C TYR A 191 8.45 10.02 -9.31
N VAL A 192 9.10 11.11 -8.91
CA VAL A 192 8.61 12.49 -9.04
C VAL A 192 9.11 13.14 -10.33
N SER A 193 10.42 13.12 -10.55
CA SER A 193 11.06 13.82 -11.66
C SER A 193 11.70 12.88 -12.67
N CYS A 194 11.67 11.56 -12.41
CA CYS A 194 12.43 10.56 -13.17
C CYS A 194 13.95 10.88 -13.19
N GLN A 195 14.42 11.57 -12.15
CA GLN A 195 15.79 12.00 -11.96
C GLN A 195 16.21 11.77 -10.50
N ASN A 196 17.52 11.85 -10.23
CA ASN A 196 18.08 11.66 -8.89
C ASN A 196 17.68 12.74 -7.87
N THR A 197 17.07 13.84 -8.32
CA THR A 197 16.60 14.93 -7.45
C THR A 197 15.24 15.44 -7.91
N SER A 198 14.42 15.85 -6.95
CA SER A 198 13.10 16.46 -7.18
C SER A 198 12.91 17.66 -6.25
N THR A 199 11.86 18.43 -6.50
CA THR A 199 11.50 19.64 -5.74
C THR A 199 10.07 19.57 -5.24
N ILE A 200 9.72 20.35 -4.22
CA ILE A 200 8.36 20.43 -3.68
C ILE A 200 7.33 20.81 -4.77
N PRO A 201 7.57 21.79 -5.66
CA PRO A 201 6.65 22.07 -6.76
C PRO A 201 6.39 20.84 -7.67
N GLN A 202 7.38 20.02 -7.96
CA GLN A 202 7.18 18.82 -8.78
C GLN A 202 6.34 17.75 -8.06
N VAL A 203 6.44 17.66 -6.74
CA VAL A 203 5.52 16.84 -5.94
C VAL A 203 4.09 17.38 -6.03
N ALA A 204 3.93 18.71 -5.95
CA ALA A 204 2.63 19.35 -6.11
C ALA A 204 2.03 19.15 -7.52
N ASP A 205 2.86 19.14 -8.56
CA ASP A 205 2.41 18.85 -9.94
C ASP A 205 1.76 17.46 -10.01
N HIS A 206 2.30 16.45 -9.32
CA HIS A 206 1.65 15.13 -9.25
C HIS A 206 0.33 15.15 -8.49
N ILE A 207 0.24 15.89 -7.37
CA ILE A 207 -1.01 16.05 -6.62
C ILE A 207 -2.08 16.68 -7.52
N ASP A 208 -1.76 17.79 -8.19
CA ASP A 208 -2.70 18.49 -9.07
C ASP A 208 -3.09 17.65 -10.30
N TYR A 209 -2.15 16.88 -10.86
CA TYR A 209 -2.42 16.00 -11.99
C TYR A 209 -3.38 14.86 -11.62
N ILE A 210 -3.09 14.15 -10.53
CA ILE A 210 -3.94 13.04 -10.03
C ILE A 210 -5.33 13.57 -9.69
N ARG A 211 -5.41 14.68 -8.97
CA ARG A 211 -6.66 15.38 -8.67
C ARG A 211 -7.45 15.70 -9.94
N GLY A 212 -6.78 16.15 -11.00
CA GLY A 212 -7.40 16.44 -12.29
C GLY A 212 -8.02 15.22 -12.99
N LYS A 213 -7.56 14.00 -12.65
CA LYS A 213 -8.04 12.74 -13.23
C LYS A 213 -9.17 12.09 -12.44
N CYS A 214 -9.12 12.09 -11.11
CA CYS A 214 -10.11 11.38 -10.28
C CYS A 214 -10.85 12.25 -9.25
N GLY A 215 -10.62 13.56 -9.26
CA GLY A 215 -11.29 14.54 -8.40
C GLY A 215 -10.61 14.77 -7.04
N ASP A 216 -11.15 15.71 -6.27
CA ASP A 216 -10.52 16.19 -5.02
C ASP A 216 -10.42 15.11 -3.93
N GLY A 217 -11.34 14.15 -3.92
CA GLY A 217 -11.41 13.08 -2.91
C GLY A 217 -10.43 11.93 -3.13
N CYS A 218 -9.75 11.87 -4.28
CA CYS A 218 -8.93 10.73 -4.66
C CYS A 218 -7.43 10.92 -4.42
N VAL A 219 -6.99 12.02 -3.79
CA VAL A 219 -5.55 12.34 -3.64
C VAL A 219 -5.16 12.49 -2.16
N GLY A 220 -3.98 11.97 -1.82
CA GLY A 220 -3.40 12.05 -0.48
C GLY A 220 -1.87 12.18 -0.52
N ILE A 221 -1.23 12.05 0.65
CA ILE A 221 0.22 12.10 0.81
C ILE A 221 0.73 10.76 1.35
N GLY A 222 1.68 10.17 0.63
CA GLY A 222 2.27 8.88 0.91
C GLY A 222 3.76 8.91 0.59
N ALA A 223 4.52 9.60 1.44
CA ALA A 223 5.86 10.11 1.13
C ALA A 223 6.93 9.03 0.82
N ASP A 224 6.62 7.74 1.06
CA ASP A 224 7.56 6.61 1.16
C ASP A 224 8.33 6.61 2.50
#